data_AF-A0A4U8SSP3-F1
#
_entry.id   AF-A0A4U8SSP3-F1
#
_cell.length_a   1.000
_cell.length_b   1.000
_cell.length_c   1.000
_cell.angle_alpha   90.00
_cell.angle_beta   90.00
_cell.angle_gamma   90.00
#
_symmetry.space_group_name_H-M   'P 1'
#
loop_
_entity.id
_entity.type
_entity.pdbx_description
1 polymer ?
#
loop_
_entity_poly.entity_id
_entity_poly.type
_entity_poly.pdbx_seq_one_letter_code
_entity_poly.pdbx_strand_id
1 'polypeptide(L)'
;MKQKIKKVAYTIPLRGDLVKNGNIIVSSFDIPNKKDKKYQVVSIAVKLEDNDSKDSTSAEWKVFVPRKQIKELRKALKKVSK
;
A
#
# COMPACT_ATOMS: atom_id res chain seq x y z
N MET A 1 -19.72 -5.17 -23.69
CA MET A 1 -19.27 -4.32 -22.57
C MET A 1 -17.90 -4.80 -22.10
N LYS A 2 -16.86 -3.96 -22.08
CA LYS A 2 -15.54 -4.34 -21.54
C LYS A 2 -15.59 -4.31 -20.02
N GLN A 3 -15.54 -5.46 -19.34
CA GLN A 3 -15.39 -5.52 -17.89
C GLN A 3 -14.01 -4.94 -17.52
N LYS A 4 -13.99 -3.75 -16.90
CA LYS A 4 -12.77 -3.21 -16.29
C LYS A 4 -12.49 -3.99 -15.02
N ILE A 5 -11.56 -4.94 -15.08
CA ILE A 5 -11.04 -5.61 -13.89
C ILE A 5 -10.44 -4.54 -12.98
N LYS A 6 -11.04 -4.34 -11.80
CA LYS A 6 -10.49 -3.44 -10.78
C LYS A 6 -9.18 -4.06 -10.29
N LYS A 7 -8.05 -3.41 -10.55
CA LYS A 7 -6.76 -3.83 -9.98
C LYS A 7 -6.87 -3.88 -8.46
N VAL A 8 -6.74 -5.07 -7.89
CA VAL A 8 -6.86 -5.35 -6.44
C VAL A 8 -5.60 -4.92 -5.69
N ALA A 9 -4.47 -4.84 -6.38
CA ALA A 9 -3.20 -4.33 -5.89
C ALA A 9 -2.52 -3.44 -6.95
N TYR A 10 -1.77 -2.45 -6.48
CA TYR A 10 -0.92 -1.61 -7.32
C TYR A 10 0.45 -1.42 -6.65
N THR A 11 1.48 -1.35 -7.49
CA THR A 11 2.87 -1.20 -7.06
C THR A 11 3.36 0.18 -7.46
N ILE A 12 3.99 0.88 -6.52
CA ILE A 12 4.63 2.18 -6.74
C ILE A 12 6.15 1.95 -6.62
N PRO A 13 6.92 2.14 -7.70
CA PRO A 13 8.37 2.09 -7.61
C PRO A 13 8.87 3.30 -6.82
N LEU A 14 9.73 3.06 -5.84
CA LEU A 14 10.45 4.10 -5.13
C LEU A 14 11.56 4.62 -6.04
N ARG A 15 11.60 5.95 -6.21
CA ARG A 15 12.65 6.64 -6.94
C ARG A 15 13.22 7.69 -6.00
N GLY A 16 14.45 7.47 -5.54
CA GLY A 16 15.17 8.41 -4.70
C GLY A 16 16.60 7.98 -4.50
N ASP A 17 17.49 8.94 -4.26
CA ASP A 17 18.92 8.68 -4.08
C ASP A 17 19.22 7.74 -2.89
N LEU A 18 18.29 7.65 -1.95
CA LEU A 18 18.38 6.82 -0.74
C LEU A 18 17.96 5.36 -0.95
N VAL A 19 17.20 5.03 -2.01
CA VAL A 19 16.71 3.67 -2.26
C VAL A 19 16.76 3.40 -3.75
N LYS A 20 17.77 2.62 -4.20
CA LYS A 20 18.02 2.41 -5.62
C LYS A 20 16.98 1.51 -6.31
N ASN A 21 16.36 0.56 -5.61
CA ASN A 21 15.37 -0.37 -6.18
C ASN A 21 14.34 -0.82 -5.13
N GLY A 22 13.46 0.08 -4.71
CA GLY A 22 12.40 -0.22 -3.74
C GLY A 22 11.01 -0.21 -4.38
N ASN A 23 10.08 -0.96 -3.80
CA ASN A 23 8.68 -0.99 -4.24
C ASN A 23 7.74 -0.84 -3.05
N ILE A 24 6.75 0.06 -3.17
CA ILE A 24 5.59 0.07 -2.28
C ILE A 24 4.48 -0.72 -2.96
N ILE A 25 4.00 -1.78 -2.31
CA ILE A 25 2.87 -2.57 -2.77
C ILE A 25 1.65 -2.18 -1.94
N VAL A 26 0.61 -1.68 -2.60
CA VAL A 26 -0.65 -1.33 -1.96
C VAL A 26 -1.74 -2.28 -2.45
N SER A 27 -2.39 -2.97 -1.52
CA SER A 27 -3.50 -3.88 -1.82
C SER A 27 -4.69 -3.64 -0.90
N SER A 28 -5.90 -3.93 -1.36
CA SER A 28 -7.10 -3.81 -0.53
C SER A 28 -7.79 -5.16 -0.37
N PHE A 29 -8.19 -5.49 0.85
CA PHE A 29 -8.94 -6.71 1.15
C PHE A 29 -10.04 -6.43 2.17
N ASP A 30 -11.07 -7.27 2.16
CA ASP A 30 -12.13 -7.22 3.15
C ASP A 30 -11.75 -8.09 4.34
N ILE A 31 -11.97 -7.60 5.57
CA ILE A 31 -11.69 -8.40 6.78
C ILE A 31 -12.65 -9.61 6.78
N PRO A 32 -12.14 -10.86 6.82
CA PRO A 32 -13.00 -12.03 6.92
C PRO A 32 -13.88 -11.90 8.16
N ASN A 33 -15.13 -12.34 8.07
CA ASN A 33 -16.21 -12.13 9.04
C ASN A 33 -16.93 -10.78 9.02
N LYS A 34 -16.53 -9.81 8.19
CA LYS A 34 -17.21 -8.50 8.08
C LYS A 34 -17.44 -8.10 6.61
N LYS A 35 -18.65 -8.37 6.10
CA LYS A 35 -19.03 -8.13 4.68
C LYS A 35 -19.28 -6.66 4.29
N ASP A 36 -19.24 -5.74 5.24
CA ASP A 36 -19.56 -4.32 4.99
C ASP A 36 -18.31 -3.55 4.54
N LYS A 37 -18.44 -2.70 3.51
CA LYS A 37 -17.36 -1.86 2.94
C LYS A 37 -16.65 -0.98 3.97
N LYS A 38 -17.29 -0.72 5.11
CA LYS A 38 -16.69 0.00 6.25
C LYS A 38 -15.53 -0.76 6.91
N TYR A 39 -15.48 -2.08 6.74
CA TYR A 39 -14.44 -2.95 7.29
C TYR A 39 -13.38 -3.35 6.25
N GLN A 40 -13.36 -2.69 5.10
CA GLN A 40 -12.28 -2.87 4.14
C GLN A 40 -10.98 -2.29 4.71
N VAL A 41 -9.88 -3.01 4.51
CA VAL A 41 -8.53 -2.63 4.92
C VAL A 41 -7.64 -2.51 3.70
N VAL A 42 -6.69 -1.59 3.76
CA VAL A 42 -5.62 -1.46 2.79
C VAL A 42 -4.32 -1.89 3.46
N SER A 43 -3.63 -2.83 2.82
CA SER A 43 -2.27 -3.22 3.16
C SER A 43 -1.30 -2.34 2.38
N ILE A 44 -0.31 -1.80 3.07
CA ILE A 44 0.83 -1.10 2.47
C ILE A 44 2.07 -1.88 2.87
N ALA A 45 2.77 -2.43 1.89
CA ALA A 45 4.03 -3.16 2.11
C ALA A 45 5.17 -2.42 1.41
N VAL A 46 6.31 -2.26 2.08
CA VAL A 46 7.54 -1.72 1.49
C VAL A 46 8.53 -2.86 1.30
N LYS A 47 8.99 -3.05 0.07
CA LYS A 47 10.05 -3.99 -0.27
C LYS A 47 11.27 -3.21 -0.73
N LEU A 48 12.41 -3.45 -0.09
CA LEU A 48 13.70 -2.89 -0.46
C LEU A 48 14.54 -4.02 -1.05
N GLU A 49 15.13 -3.81 -2.22
CA GLU A 49 16.16 -4.70 -2.74
C GLU A 49 17.50 -4.23 -2.16
N ASP A 50 17.87 -4.77 -1.00
CA ASP A 50 19.22 -4.59 -0.47
C ASP A 50 20.17 -5.49 -1.27
N ASN A 51 21.05 -4.88 -2.06
CA ASN A 51 22.28 -5.54 -2.47
C ASN A 51 23.20 -5.59 -1.23
N ASP A 52 23.61 -6.80 -0.86
CA ASP A 52 24.78 -7.10 -0.01
C ASP A 52 24.69 -7.07 1.53
N SER A 53 23.57 -7.47 2.13
CA SER A 53 23.62 -8.00 3.51
C SER A 53 23.11 -9.44 3.56
N LYS A 54 24.03 -10.38 3.82
CA LYS A 54 23.80 -11.79 4.12
C LYS A 54 23.09 -12.00 5.46
N ASP A 55 22.08 -11.21 5.76
CA ASP A 55 21.16 -11.44 6.87
C ASP A 55 19.75 -11.57 6.28
N SER A 56 19.25 -12.79 6.33
CA SER A 56 18.03 -13.28 5.69
C SER A 56 16.75 -12.78 6.34
N THR A 57 16.64 -11.47 6.57
CA THR A 57 15.41 -10.80 6.95
C THR A 57 15.18 -9.66 5.98
N SER A 58 14.66 -9.97 4.79
CA SER A 58 14.15 -8.93 3.89
C SER A 58 13.19 -8.07 4.70
N ALA A 59 13.53 -6.79 4.93
CA ALA A 59 12.75 -5.91 5.77
C ALA A 59 11.44 -5.53 5.06
N GLU A 60 10.48 -6.47 5.02
CA GLU A 60 9.14 -6.24 4.50
C GLU A 60 8.31 -5.55 5.59
N TRP A 61 8.29 -4.22 5.54
CA TRP A 61 7.46 -3.42 6.43
C TRP A 61 6.03 -3.42 5.92
N LYS A 62 5.13 -4.06 6.64
CA LYS A 62 3.71 -4.16 6.27
C LYS A 62 2.82 -3.48 7.30
N VAL A 63 2.00 -2.54 6.83
CA VAL A 63 1.03 -1.82 7.65
C VAL A 63 -0.37 -2.06 7.11
N PHE A 64 -1.32 -2.30 8.03
CA PHE A 64 -2.73 -2.47 7.72
C PHE A 64 -3.50 -1.23 8.17
N VAL A 65 -4.16 -0.56 7.23
CA VAL A 65 -4.87 0.69 7.48
C VAL A 65 -6.35 0.54 7.11
N PRO A 66 -7.29 0.78 8.05
CA PRO A 66 -8.71 0.84 7.75
C PRO A 66 -9.02 1.88 6.65
N ARG A 67 -9.92 1.52 5.73
CA ARG A 67 -10.31 2.40 4.61
C ARG A 67 -10.87 3.75 5.06
N LYS A 68 -11.48 3.82 6.25
CA LYS A 68 -11.99 5.07 6.83
C LYS A 68 -10.85 6.09 7.05
N GLN A 69 -9.74 5.65 7.64
CA GLN A 69 -8.57 6.50 7.91
C GLN A 69 -7.91 6.99 6.61
N ILE A 70 -7.83 6.15 5.58
CA ILE A 70 -7.30 6.56 4.27
C ILE A 70 -8.17 7.64 3.61
N LYS A 71 -9.50 7.56 3.77
CA LYS A 71 -10.39 8.62 3.26
C LYS A 71 -10.17 9.94 3.99
N GLU A 72 -9.97 9.89 5.30
CA GLU A 72 -9.68 11.08 6.12
C GLU A 72 -8.34 11.70 5.71
N LEU A 73 -7.29 10.89 5.58
CA LEU A 73 -5.99 11.34 5.09
C LEU A 73 -6.10 11.98 3.70
N ARG A 74 -6.81 11.34 2.75
CA ARG A 74 -7.02 11.92 1.41
C ARG A 74 -7.73 13.28 1.48
N LYS A 75 -8.72 13.44 2.36
CA LYS A 75 -9.41 14.72 2.55
C LYS A 75 -8.48 15.79 3.13
N ALA A 76 -7.63 15.42 4.09
CA ALA A 76 -6.66 16.33 4.68
C ALA A 76 -5.63 16.79 3.63
N LEU A 77 -5.02 15.85 2.90
CA LEU A 77 -4.03 16.16 1.85
C LEU A 77 -4.61 17.03 0.74
N LYS A 78 -5.87 16.81 0.34
CA LYS A 78 -6.56 17.67 -0.64
C LYS A 78 -6.74 19.12 -0.18
N LYS A 79 -6.81 19.37 1.13
CA LYS A 79 -6.92 20.74 1.66
C LYS A 79 -5.56 21.44 1.62
N VAL A 80 -4.47 20.69 1.77
CA VAL A 80 -3.10 21.21 1.78
C VAL A 80 -2.55 21.41 0.35
N SER A 81 -2.97 20.60 -0.62
CA SER A 81 -2.53 20.74 -2.02
C SER A 81 -3.34 21.74 -2.85
N LYS A 82 -4.04 22.67 -2.20
CA LYS A 82 -4.75 23.80 -2.85
C LYS A 82 -3.95 25.07 -2.61
#